data_AF-A0A8T5AVG8-F1
#
_entry.id   AF-A0A8T5AVG8-F1
#
_cell.length_a   1.000
_cell.length_b   1.000
_cell.length_c   1.000
_cell.angle_alpha   90.00
_cell.angle_beta   90.00
_cell.angle_gamma   90.00
#
_symmetry.space_group_name_H-M   'P 1'
#
loop_
_entity.id
_entity.type
_entity.pdbx_description
1 polymer ?
#
loop_
_entity_poly.entity_id
_entity_poly.type
_entity_poly.pdbx_seq_one_letter_code
_entity_poly.pdbx_strand_id
1 'polypeptide(L)'
;KATFQNIEDLLDEIVRISHASVRRRAGGNLELNVGYKSKIEIRPENLKEEDYPPIVNFANKLSELYRGEDEVNIIGYIQQVYPLTTFKKQDGSEGKVKHIEITDNRGRITVVLWNNHADVLSEEHIGKYVMLIKLRAKERFNGQIELHTKDQTRILLLKKRPSGF
;
A
#
# COMPACT_ATOMS: atom_id res chain seq x y z
N LYS A 1 21.77 16.31 6.45
CA LYS A 1 21.72 15.00 5.73
C LYS A 1 20.57 14.23 6.35
N ALA A 2 19.44 14.10 5.67
CA ALA A 2 18.34 13.29 6.16
C ALA A 2 18.72 11.81 5.97
N THR A 3 19.14 11.14 7.03
CA THR A 3 19.47 9.71 7.02
C THR A 3 18.24 8.96 7.50
N PHE A 4 17.40 8.52 6.56
CA PHE A 4 16.32 7.59 6.88
C PHE A 4 16.80 6.18 6.58
N GLN A 5 16.63 5.29 7.56
CA GLN A 5 16.96 3.87 7.40
C GLN A 5 15.81 3.10 6.72
N ASN A 6 14.58 3.63 6.73
CA ASN A 6 13.41 2.94 6.19
C ASN A 6 12.43 3.91 5.48
N ILE A 7 11.87 3.48 4.35
CA ILE A 7 10.89 4.23 3.55
C ILE A 7 9.56 4.46 4.28
N GLU A 8 9.24 3.59 5.24
CA GLU A 8 8.03 3.67 6.07
C GLU A 8 7.98 4.96 6.92
N ASP A 9 9.14 5.54 7.23
CA ASP A 9 9.24 6.83 7.95
C ASP A 9 8.79 8.03 7.11
N LEU A 10 8.69 7.86 5.80
CA LEU A 10 8.32 8.92 4.86
C LEU A 10 6.88 8.78 4.36
N LEU A 11 6.17 7.71 4.76
CA LEU A 11 4.77 7.53 4.38
C LEU A 11 3.92 8.57 5.09
N ASP A 12 3.09 9.26 4.32
CA ASP A 12 2.21 10.33 4.82
C ASP A 12 2.99 11.52 5.41
N GLU A 13 4.19 11.77 4.87
CA GLU A 13 5.03 12.93 5.20
C GLU A 13 5.20 13.86 4.00
N ILE A 14 5.24 15.16 4.25
CA ILE A 14 5.56 16.14 3.22
C ILE A 14 7.07 16.09 2.94
N VAL A 15 7.41 15.76 1.70
CA VAL A 15 8.80 15.77 1.21
C VAL A 15 8.92 16.77 0.07
N ARG A 16 9.77 17.78 0.25
CA ARG A 16 10.16 18.72 -0.81
C ARG A 16 11.43 18.22 -1.48
N ILE A 17 11.35 18.04 -2.79
CA ILE A 17 12.49 17.72 -3.64
C ILE A 17 12.77 18.93 -4.53
N SER A 18 13.98 19.48 -4.47
CA SER A 18 14.43 20.60 -5.31
C SER A 18 15.65 20.19 -6.12
N HIS A 19 15.84 20.84 -7.27
CA HIS A 19 16.90 20.53 -8.25
C HIS A 19 16.88 19.06 -8.72
N ALA A 20 15.68 18.45 -8.78
CA ALA A 20 15.47 17.20 -9.49
C ALA A 20 15.33 17.47 -10.99
N SER A 21 15.78 16.54 -11.82
CA SER A 21 15.63 16.65 -13.27
C SER A 21 14.43 15.84 -13.75
N VAL A 22 13.69 16.37 -14.72
CA VAL A 22 12.56 15.67 -15.33
C VAL A 22 12.99 15.17 -16.71
N ARG A 23 12.76 13.88 -16.96
CA ARG A 23 12.96 13.26 -18.26
C ARG A 23 11.62 12.75 -18.78
N ARG A 24 11.37 12.89 -20.08
CA ARG A 24 10.27 12.20 -20.75
C ARG A 24 10.78 10.87 -21.31
N ARG A 25 10.10 9.76 -20.99
CA ARG A 25 10.38 8.45 -21.58
C ARG A 25 9.63 8.26 -22.91
N ALA A 26 10.05 7.27 -23.69
CA ALA A 26 9.25 6.77 -24.81
C ALA A 26 7.85 6.38 -24.29
N GLY A 27 6.80 6.81 -24.99
CA GLY A 27 5.41 6.65 -24.52
C GLY A 27 4.87 7.82 -23.69
N GLY A 28 5.62 8.92 -23.54
CA GLY A 28 5.08 10.19 -23.02
C GLY A 28 5.12 10.37 -21.50
N ASN A 29 5.41 9.31 -20.74
CA ASN A 29 5.50 9.39 -19.28
C ASN A 29 6.67 10.27 -18.83
N LEU A 30 6.41 11.12 -17.83
CA LEU A 30 7.44 11.91 -17.15
C LEU A 30 8.04 11.10 -16.01
N GLU A 31 9.36 11.17 -15.89
CA GLU A 31 10.14 10.57 -14.81
C GLU A 31 10.93 11.67 -14.10
N LEU A 32 10.79 11.71 -12.78
CA LEU A 32 11.56 12.61 -11.91
C LEU A 32 12.82 11.87 -11.43
N ASN A 33 13.99 12.44 -11.70
CA ASN A 33 15.28 11.93 -11.27
C ASN A 33 15.85 12.80 -10.16
N VAL A 34 16.14 12.17 -9.03
CA VAL A 34 16.74 12.82 -7.85
C VAL A 34 18.22 12.48 -7.83
N GLY A 35 19.05 13.41 -8.32
CA GLY A 35 20.49 13.22 -8.48
C GLY A 35 21.30 13.84 -7.33
N TYR A 36 22.63 13.80 -7.44
CA TYR A 36 23.54 14.34 -6.42
C TYR A 36 23.39 15.85 -6.17
N LYS A 37 22.85 16.61 -7.14
CA LYS A 37 22.53 18.05 -6.99
C LYS A 37 21.18 18.30 -6.35
N SER A 38 20.34 17.28 -6.24
CA SER A 38 19.00 17.42 -5.68
C SER A 38 19.07 17.60 -4.16
N LYS A 39 18.19 18.44 -3.63
CA LYS A 39 18.01 18.63 -2.19
C LYS A 39 16.65 18.05 -1.81
N ILE A 40 16.67 17.15 -0.83
CA ILE A 40 15.47 16.58 -0.22
C ILE A 40 15.30 17.20 1.17
N GLU A 41 14.13 17.74 1.43
CA GLU A 41 13.75 18.39 2.69
C GLU A 41 12.46 17.73 3.17
N ILE A 42 12.49 17.15 4.35
CA ILE A 42 11.37 16.38 4.91
C ILE A 42 10.74 17.23 5.99
N ARG A 43 9.41 17.31 5.99
CA ARG A 43 8.63 18.21 6.85
C ARG A 43 9.20 19.65 6.81
N PRO A 44 9.30 20.26 5.61
CA PRO A 44 9.79 21.63 5.50
C PRO A 44 8.90 22.57 6.33
N GLU A 45 9.50 23.35 7.23
CA GLU A 45 8.80 24.16 8.24
C GLU A 45 7.79 25.16 7.65
N ASN A 46 8.00 25.57 6.40
CA ASN A 46 7.15 26.54 5.72
C ASN A 46 5.97 25.92 4.94
N LEU A 47 5.75 24.61 5.05
CA LEU A 47 4.58 23.93 4.48
C LEU A 47 3.74 23.33 5.58
N LYS A 48 2.42 23.45 5.45
CA LYS A 48 1.49 22.82 6.36
C LYS A 48 0.85 21.60 5.72
N GLU A 49 0.45 20.64 6.54
CA GLU A 49 -0.24 19.43 6.11
C GLU A 49 -1.57 19.73 5.40
N GLU A 50 -2.29 20.75 5.87
CA GLU A 50 -3.56 21.23 5.30
C GLU A 50 -3.44 21.76 3.86
N ASP A 51 -2.24 22.12 3.40
CA ASP A 51 -2.01 22.64 2.04
C ASP A 51 -1.98 21.52 0.99
N TYR A 52 -1.96 20.25 1.40
CA TYR A 52 -1.81 19.10 0.54
C TYR A 52 -2.98 18.12 0.68
N PRO A 53 -3.36 17.42 -0.40
CA PRO A 53 -4.39 16.40 -0.30
C PRO A 53 -3.94 15.29 0.67
N PRO A 54 -4.81 14.85 1.59
CA PRO A 54 -4.49 13.74 2.48
C PRO A 54 -4.21 12.46 1.70
N ILE A 55 -3.39 11.57 2.25
CA ILE A 55 -2.94 10.35 1.56
C ILE A 55 -4.10 9.43 1.17
N VAL A 56 -5.20 9.43 1.94
CA VAL A 56 -6.40 8.65 1.62
C VAL A 56 -7.05 9.03 0.30
N ASN A 57 -6.81 10.24 -0.22
CA ASN A 57 -7.32 10.66 -1.53
C ASN A 57 -6.70 9.86 -2.69
N PHE A 58 -5.58 9.17 -2.44
CA PHE A 58 -4.90 8.32 -3.43
C PHE A 58 -5.23 6.83 -3.24
N ALA A 59 -6.21 6.50 -2.39
CA ALA A 59 -6.70 5.15 -2.14
C ALA A 59 -8.20 5.04 -2.46
N ASN A 60 -8.60 3.85 -2.90
CA ASN A 60 -9.99 3.46 -3.08
C ASN A 60 -10.65 3.24 -1.70
N LYS A 61 -11.91 3.67 -1.56
CA LYS A 61 -12.71 3.36 -0.37
C LYS A 61 -13.22 1.92 -0.44
N LEU A 62 -13.21 1.21 0.68
CA LEU A 62 -13.60 -0.20 0.71
C LEU A 62 -15.08 -0.39 0.31
N SER A 63 -15.94 0.57 0.67
CA SER A 63 -17.38 0.55 0.33
C SER A 63 -17.68 0.73 -1.16
N GLU A 64 -16.71 1.20 -1.95
CA GLU A 64 -16.89 1.55 -3.37
C GLU A 64 -16.28 0.50 -4.31
N LEU A 65 -15.67 -0.55 -3.76
CA LEU A 65 -15.02 -1.62 -4.53
C LEU A 65 -16.04 -2.53 -5.22
N TYR A 66 -15.77 -2.86 -6.47
CA TYR A 66 -16.57 -3.80 -7.25
C TYR A 66 -15.70 -4.82 -7.99
N ARG A 67 -16.35 -5.80 -8.62
CA ARG A 67 -15.66 -6.91 -9.29
C ARG A 67 -14.80 -6.44 -10.46
N GLY A 68 -13.64 -7.09 -10.63
CA GLY A 68 -12.83 -6.97 -11.85
C GLY A 68 -11.92 -5.75 -11.92
N GLU A 69 -11.81 -4.96 -10.85
CA GLU A 69 -10.78 -3.92 -10.76
C GLU A 69 -9.39 -4.56 -10.62
N ASP A 70 -8.51 -4.29 -11.60
CA ASP A 70 -7.18 -4.89 -11.65
C ASP A 70 -6.09 -4.04 -10.96
N GLU A 71 -6.38 -2.79 -10.57
CA GLU A 71 -5.44 -1.95 -9.80
C GLU A 71 -6.16 -1.19 -8.68
N VAL A 72 -6.34 -1.88 -7.55
CA VAL A 72 -6.95 -1.32 -6.34
C VAL A 72 -5.85 -0.93 -5.35
N ASN A 73 -5.92 0.30 -4.85
CA ASN A 73 -5.07 0.78 -3.75
C ASN A 73 -5.96 1.01 -2.53
N ILE A 74 -5.61 0.46 -1.37
CA ILE A 74 -6.39 0.70 -0.15
C ILE A 74 -5.49 1.16 0.99
N ILE A 75 -6.07 1.94 1.88
CA ILE A 75 -5.51 2.24 3.19
C ILE A 75 -6.52 1.75 4.21
N GLY A 76 -6.06 1.06 5.24
CA GLY A 76 -6.96 0.59 6.29
C GLY A 76 -6.24 0.15 7.55
N TYR A 77 -7.04 -0.20 8.55
CA TYR A 77 -6.62 -0.70 9.84
C TYR A 77 -6.68 -2.22 9.83
N ILE A 78 -5.59 -2.88 10.25
CA ILE A 78 -5.53 -4.34 10.31
C ILE A 78 -6.33 -4.81 11.53
N GLN A 79 -7.51 -5.38 11.27
CA GLN A 79 -8.41 -5.88 12.30
C GLN A 79 -8.04 -7.30 12.73
N GLN A 80 -7.64 -8.14 11.77
CA GLN A 80 -7.31 -9.54 12.01
C GLN A 80 -6.26 -10.05 11.03
N VAL A 81 -5.39 -10.94 11.50
CA VAL A 81 -4.44 -11.70 10.69
C VAL A 81 -4.69 -13.18 10.94
N TYR A 82 -4.92 -13.96 9.89
CA TYR A 82 -5.17 -15.39 9.99
C TYR A 82 -3.87 -16.20 9.89
N PRO A 83 -3.86 -17.47 10.35
CA PRO A 83 -2.70 -18.34 10.21
C PRO A 83 -2.25 -18.53 8.75
N LEU A 84 -0.93 -18.67 8.57
CA LEU A 84 -0.34 -19.01 7.28
C LEU A 84 -0.76 -20.41 6.86
N THR A 85 -1.23 -20.57 5.62
CA THR A 85 -1.51 -21.87 5.02
C THR A 85 -0.53 -22.14 3.89
N THR A 86 0.03 -23.35 3.83
CA THR A 86 0.89 -23.79 2.72
C THR A 86 0.24 -24.89 1.91
N PHE A 87 0.60 -25.00 0.63
CA PHE A 87 0.08 -26.00 -0.30
C PHE A 87 1.12 -26.37 -1.35
N LYS A 88 1.00 -27.55 -1.97
CA LYS A 88 1.84 -27.92 -3.12
C LYS A 88 1.23 -27.39 -4.41
N LYS A 89 2.04 -26.71 -5.23
CA LYS A 89 1.67 -26.27 -6.58
C LYS A 89 1.82 -27.43 -7.58
N GLN A 90 1.27 -27.24 -8.78
CA GLN A 90 1.34 -28.23 -9.86
C GLN A 90 2.78 -28.53 -10.31
N ASP A 91 3.66 -27.53 -10.22
CA ASP A 91 5.09 -27.66 -10.55
C ASP A 91 5.92 -28.31 -9.41
N GLY A 92 5.27 -28.74 -8.32
CA GLY A 92 5.92 -29.32 -7.16
C GLY A 92 6.50 -28.33 -6.15
N SER A 93 6.50 -27.02 -6.46
CA SER A 93 6.93 -25.98 -5.51
C SER A 93 5.88 -25.74 -4.42
N GLU A 94 6.29 -25.16 -3.30
CA GLU A 94 5.38 -24.76 -2.23
C GLU A 94 4.74 -23.39 -2.53
N GLY A 95 3.42 -23.32 -2.35
CA GLY A 95 2.65 -22.08 -2.34
C GLY A 95 2.24 -21.70 -0.92
N LYS A 96 2.14 -20.40 -0.67
CA LYS A 96 1.68 -19.85 0.60
C LYS A 96 0.48 -18.95 0.40
N VAL A 97 -0.44 -18.97 1.34
CA VAL A 97 -1.57 -18.05 1.40
C VAL A 97 -1.83 -17.62 2.85
N LYS A 98 -2.12 -16.33 3.04
CA LYS A 98 -2.55 -15.77 4.32
C LYS A 98 -3.69 -14.80 4.06
N HIS A 99 -4.70 -14.85 4.92
CA HIS A 99 -5.81 -13.89 4.89
C HIS A 99 -5.58 -12.84 5.97
N ILE A 100 -6.05 -11.63 5.71
CA ILE A 100 -6.17 -10.56 6.71
C ILE A 100 -7.53 -9.87 6.56
N GLU A 101 -8.08 -9.36 7.65
CA GLU A 101 -9.21 -8.44 7.60
C GLU A 101 -8.72 -7.00 7.77
N ILE A 102 -9.10 -6.14 6.84
CA ILE A 102 -8.81 -4.71 6.88
C ILE A 102 -10.12 -3.93 6.95
N THR A 103 -10.14 -2.90 7.79
CA THR A 103 -11.27 -1.96 7.90
C THR A 103 -10.86 -0.55 7.50
N ASP A 104 -11.79 0.18 6.90
CA ASP A 104 -11.75 1.63 6.81
C ASP A 104 -12.93 2.22 7.60
N ASN A 105 -13.20 3.52 7.45
CA ASN A 105 -14.30 4.18 8.13
C ASN A 105 -15.71 3.72 7.68
N ARG A 106 -15.84 3.00 6.57
CA ARG A 106 -17.12 2.66 5.92
C ARG A 106 -17.30 1.19 5.59
N GLY A 107 -16.27 0.37 5.73
CA GLY A 107 -16.32 -1.02 5.33
C GLY A 107 -15.23 -1.90 5.90
N ARG A 108 -15.33 -3.18 5.57
CA ARG A 108 -14.37 -4.22 5.87
C ARG A 108 -14.15 -5.05 4.63
N ILE A 109 -12.91 -5.46 4.40
CA ILE A 109 -12.57 -6.37 3.31
C ILE A 109 -11.57 -7.42 3.77
N THR A 110 -11.67 -8.61 3.17
CA THR A 110 -10.64 -9.64 3.28
C THR A 110 -9.59 -9.42 2.19
N VAL A 111 -8.33 -9.43 2.60
CA VAL A 111 -7.19 -9.42 1.66
C VAL A 111 -6.48 -10.77 1.71
N VAL A 112 -6.25 -11.35 0.54
CA VAL A 112 -5.57 -12.61 0.33
C VAL A 112 -4.13 -12.34 -0.12
N LEU A 113 -3.19 -12.59 0.78
CA LEU A 113 -1.76 -12.45 0.59
C LEU A 113 -1.19 -13.76 0.02
N TRP A 114 -0.52 -13.69 -1.12
CA TRP A 114 0.03 -14.86 -1.82
C TRP A 114 1.55 -14.92 -1.72
N ASN A 115 2.09 -16.13 -1.59
CA ASN A 115 3.53 -16.43 -1.62
C ASN A 115 4.31 -15.52 -0.67
N ASN A 116 5.30 -14.77 -1.16
CA ASN A 116 6.14 -13.89 -0.36
C ASN A 116 5.34 -12.83 0.43
N HIS A 117 4.18 -12.39 -0.08
CA HIS A 117 3.32 -11.46 0.64
C HIS A 117 2.66 -12.09 1.87
N ALA A 118 2.48 -13.41 1.88
CA ALA A 118 1.88 -14.13 2.99
C ALA A 118 2.76 -14.10 4.25
N ASP A 119 4.07 -13.88 4.10
CA ASP A 119 5.02 -13.78 5.22
C ASP A 119 5.18 -12.35 5.76
N VAL A 120 4.69 -11.32 5.04
CA VAL A 120 4.91 -9.89 5.38
C VAL A 120 4.14 -9.46 6.63
N LEU A 121 2.92 -9.95 6.82
CA LEU A 121 2.06 -9.56 7.93
C LEU A 121 1.85 -10.73 8.89
N SER A 122 1.84 -10.41 10.18
CA SER A 122 1.76 -11.33 11.31
C SER A 122 0.83 -10.74 12.37
N GLU A 123 0.52 -11.48 13.43
CA GLU A 123 -0.36 -11.00 14.51
C GLU A 123 0.14 -9.70 15.18
N GLU A 124 1.45 -9.43 15.18
CA GLU A 124 2.02 -8.17 15.71
C GLU A 124 1.62 -6.91 14.91
N HIS A 125 1.02 -7.12 13.75
CA HIS A 125 0.53 -6.06 12.88
C HIS A 125 -0.94 -5.73 13.10
N ILE A 126 -1.66 -6.55 13.88
CA ILE A 126 -3.02 -6.23 14.30
C ILE A 126 -2.98 -4.90 15.07
N GLY A 127 -3.89 -4.01 14.70
CA GLY A 127 -3.96 -2.68 15.28
C GLY A 127 -3.06 -1.63 14.62
N LYS A 128 -2.36 -1.99 13.54
CA LYS A 128 -1.58 -1.05 12.73
C LYS A 128 -2.35 -0.64 11.47
N TYR A 129 -1.99 0.52 10.94
CA TYR A 129 -2.47 0.97 9.64
C TYR A 129 -1.57 0.41 8.54
N VAL A 130 -2.18 0.03 7.41
CA VAL A 130 -1.49 -0.51 6.25
C VAL A 130 -2.00 0.14 4.97
N MET A 131 -1.08 0.45 4.06
CA MET A 131 -1.36 0.81 2.69
C MET A 131 -0.99 -0.37 1.79
N LEU A 132 -1.94 -0.82 0.98
CA LEU A 132 -1.76 -1.88 0.01
C LEU A 132 -1.99 -1.33 -1.39
N ILE A 133 -1.00 -1.50 -2.26
CA ILE A 133 -0.97 -0.87 -3.58
C ILE A 133 -1.03 -1.95 -4.66
N LYS A 134 -1.81 -1.72 -5.73
CA LYS A 134 -1.94 -2.61 -6.90
C LYS A 134 -2.48 -4.01 -6.54
N LEU A 135 -3.50 -4.06 -5.71
CA LEU A 135 -4.29 -5.26 -5.48
C LEU A 135 -5.22 -5.53 -6.66
N ARG A 136 -5.78 -6.74 -6.70
CA ARG A 136 -6.83 -7.16 -7.64
C ARG A 136 -8.12 -7.47 -6.89
N ALA A 137 -9.23 -6.88 -7.30
CA ALA A 137 -10.55 -7.24 -6.80
C ALA A 137 -11.05 -8.55 -7.43
N LYS A 138 -11.49 -9.48 -6.59
CA LYS A 138 -12.06 -10.76 -6.99
C LYS A 138 -13.38 -10.99 -6.25
N GLU A 139 -14.40 -11.37 -7.00
CA GLU A 139 -15.68 -11.76 -6.42
C GLU A 139 -15.67 -13.25 -6.04
N ARG A 140 -16.15 -13.55 -4.83
CA ARG A 140 -16.43 -14.91 -4.37
C ARG A 140 -17.76 -15.42 -4.93
N PHE A 141 -18.01 -16.72 -4.81
CA PHE A 141 -19.27 -17.34 -5.25
C PHE A 141 -20.52 -16.77 -4.56
N ASN A 142 -20.38 -16.18 -3.36
CA ASN A 142 -21.45 -15.55 -2.60
C ASN A 142 -21.62 -14.05 -2.90
N GLY A 143 -20.93 -13.51 -3.91
CA GLY A 143 -20.98 -12.10 -4.29
C GLY A 143 -20.10 -11.16 -3.45
N GLN A 144 -19.41 -11.65 -2.43
CA GLN A 144 -18.49 -10.83 -1.64
C GLN A 144 -17.21 -10.54 -2.42
N ILE A 145 -16.70 -9.31 -2.31
CA ILE A 145 -15.43 -8.91 -2.91
C ILE A 145 -14.28 -9.17 -1.93
N GLU A 146 -13.21 -9.74 -2.46
CA GLU A 146 -11.90 -9.85 -1.80
C GLU A 146 -10.82 -9.17 -2.63
N LEU A 147 -9.75 -8.77 -1.98
CA LEU A 147 -8.58 -8.24 -2.66
C LEU A 147 -7.45 -9.26 -2.63
N HIS A 148 -6.80 -9.47 -3.77
CA HIS A 148 -5.70 -10.40 -3.91
C HIS A 148 -4.40 -9.64 -4.21
N THR A 149 -3.33 -10.03 -3.54
CA THR A 149 -1.99 -9.55 -3.90
C THR A 149 -1.52 -10.17 -5.22
N LYS A 150 -0.81 -9.38 -6.02
CA LYS A 150 -0.07 -9.79 -7.23
C LYS A 150 1.43 -9.58 -7.00
N ASP A 151 2.27 -10.02 -7.92
CA ASP A 151 3.74 -9.86 -7.79
C ASP A 151 4.19 -8.40 -7.61
N GLN A 152 3.47 -7.47 -8.24
CA GLN A 152 3.74 -6.03 -8.17
C GLN A 152 3.08 -5.32 -6.97
N THR A 153 2.33 -6.05 -6.15
CA THR A 153 1.68 -5.46 -4.98
C THR A 153 2.73 -4.98 -4.00
N ARG A 154 2.48 -3.81 -3.39
CA ARG A 154 3.30 -3.31 -2.28
C ARG A 154 2.47 -3.29 -1.02
N ILE A 155 3.08 -3.73 0.07
CA ILE A 155 2.51 -3.72 1.41
C ILE A 155 3.36 -2.77 2.24
N LEU A 156 2.74 -1.73 2.79
CA LEU A 156 3.42 -0.63 3.46
C LEU A 156 2.75 -0.38 4.81
N LEU A 157 3.48 -0.59 5.91
CA LEU A 157 2.98 -0.30 7.25
C LEU A 157 3.13 1.20 7.54
N LEU A 158 2.07 1.79 8.07
CA LEU A 158 2.03 3.20 8.43
C LEU A 158 2.34 3.34 9.92
N LYS A 159 3.25 4.27 10.26
CA LYS A 159 3.67 4.52 11.65
C LYS A 159 2.66 5.33 12.46
N LYS A 160 1.72 6.00 11.80
CA LYS A 160 0.70 6.86 12.39
C LYS A 160 -0.65 6.62 11.72
N ARG A 161 -1.72 7.16 12.31
CA ARG A 161 -3.02 7.26 11.64
C ARG A 161 -2.84 8.10 10.36
N PRO A 162 -3.25 7.60 9.19
CA PRO A 162 -3.06 8.32 7.93
C PRO A 162 -3.86 9.61 7.88
N SER A 163 -3.32 10.64 7.25
CA SER A 163 -4.03 11.90 6.98
C SER A 163 -5.34 11.62 6.23
N GLY A 164 -6.44 12.21 6.72
CA GLY A 164 -7.79 12.05 6.17
C GLY A 164 -8.52 10.75 6.50
N PHE A 165 -7.93 9.84 7.29
CA PHE A 165 -8.53 8.56 7.69
C PHE A 165 -9.56 8.69 8.82
#